data_AF-A0A7V9M1E6-F1
#
_entry.id   AF-A0A7V9M1E6-F1
#
_cell.length_a   1.000
_cell.length_b   1.000
_cell.length_c   1.000
_cell.angle_alpha   90.00
_cell.angle_beta   90.00
_cell.angle_gamma   90.00
#
_symmetry.space_group_name_H-M   'P 1'
#
loop_
_entity.id
_entity.type
_entity.pdbx_description
1 polymer ?
#
loop_
_entity_poly.entity_id
_entity_poly.type
_entity_poly.pdbx_seq_one_letter_code
_entity_poly.pdbx_strand_id
1 'polypeptide(L)'
;TYLYSVCRRLWLKRLQKIQRYNPAIDSIEKTIPVEEELEAHQKKNDDFILMEHAMDKIGEPCKSLLEAYYFQKKSMPEIADFFGYTNADNAKTQKYKCLVRLKKIFFAQYKNGA
;
A
#
# COMPACT_ATOMS: atom_id res chain seq x y z
N THR A 1 8.46 -3.84 -16.21
CA THR A 1 8.15 -2.39 -16.29
C THR A 1 9.41 -1.58 -15.98
N TYR A 2 9.65 -0.47 -16.67
CA TYR A 2 10.90 0.32 -16.66
C TYR A 2 11.55 0.54 -15.28
N LEU A 3 10.76 0.89 -14.25
CA LEU A 3 11.24 1.08 -12.88
C LEU A 3 11.95 -0.17 -12.32
N TYR A 4 11.36 -1.36 -12.53
CA TYR A 4 11.96 -2.63 -12.11
C TYR A 4 13.32 -2.86 -12.79
N SER A 5 13.41 -2.59 -14.10
CA SER A 5 14.65 -2.73 -14.86
C SER A 5 15.74 -1.78 -14.36
N VAL A 6 15.39 -0.53 -14.03
CA VAL A 6 16.29 0.46 -13.45
C VAL A 6 16.78 0.02 -12.07
N CYS A 7 15.85 -0.36 -11.17
CA CYS A 7 16.18 -0.86 -9.84
C CYS A 7 17.10 -2.09 -9.92
N ARG A 8 16.77 -3.07 -10.77
CA ARG A 8 17.58 -4.29 -11.00
C ARG A 8 18.97 -3.94 -11.48
N ARG A 9 19.12 -3.03 -12.44
CA ARG A 9 20.43 -2.59 -12.94
C ARG A 9 21.27 -1.92 -11.86
N LEU A 10 20.67 -1.02 -11.08
CA LEU A 10 21.36 -0.33 -9.98
C LEU A 10 21.81 -1.33 -8.89
N TRP A 11 20.95 -2.28 -8.54
CA TRP A 11 21.26 -3.33 -7.58
C TRP A 11 22.40 -4.24 -8.06
N LEU A 12 22.36 -4.68 -9.32
CA LEU A 12 23.42 -5.51 -9.90
C LEU A 12 24.78 -4.78 -9.93
N LYS A 13 24.80 -3.48 -10.22
CA LYS A 13 26.03 -2.66 -10.13
C LYS A 13 26.55 -2.57 -8.69
N ARG A 14 25.66 -2.41 -7.72
CA ARG A 14 26.01 -2.39 -6.29
C ARG A 14 26.60 -3.74 -5.86
N LEU A 15 25.99 -4.84 -6.28
CA LEU A 15 26.43 -6.20 -5.97
C LEU A 15 27.83 -6.50 -6.53
N GLN A 16 28.09 -6.16 -7.79
CA GLN A 16 29.42 -6.31 -8.41
C GLN A 16 30.49 -5.51 -7.67
N LYS A 17 30.15 -4.30 -7.19
CA LYS A 17 31.07 -3.49 -6.36
C LYS A 17 31.35 -4.17 -5.02
N ILE A 18 30.32 -4.67 -4.34
CA ILE A 18 30.49 -5.40 -3.06
C ILE A 18 31.37 -6.64 -3.26
N GLN A 19 31.16 -7.40 -4.33
CA GLN A 19 31.92 -8.62 -4.61
C GLN A 19 33.41 -8.34 -4.91
N ARG A 20 33.75 -7.20 -5.53
CA ARG A 20 35.14 -6.78 -5.79
C ARG A 20 35.89 -6.31 -4.54
N TYR A 21 35.20 -5.88 -3.50
CA TYR A 21 35.79 -5.29 -2.28
C TYR A 21 35.63 -6.18 -1.04
N ASN A 22 35.50 -7.50 -1.20
CA ASN A 22 35.35 -8.42 -0.08
C ASN A 22 36.65 -9.19 0.22
N PRO A 23 37.68 -8.59 0.86
CA PRO A 23 38.63 -9.38 1.63
C PRO A 23 37.95 -9.78 2.95
N ALA A 24 38.07 -11.05 3.31
CA ALA A 24 37.52 -11.69 4.51
C ALA A 24 36.07 -12.21 4.39
N ILE A 25 36.00 -13.48 3.98
CA ILE A 25 34.89 -14.41 4.27
C ILE A 25 34.87 -14.83 5.76
N ASP A 26 35.70 -14.24 6.62
CA ASP A 26 36.04 -14.84 7.93
C ASP A 26 35.66 -14.02 9.16
N SER A 27 34.69 -13.10 9.07
CA SER A 27 34.12 -12.56 10.31
C SER A 27 32.65 -12.24 10.18
N ILE A 28 31.89 -12.94 11.02
CA ILE A 28 30.53 -12.61 11.46
C ILE A 28 29.48 -13.13 10.49
N GLU A 29 28.99 -14.34 10.80
CA GLU A 29 27.55 -14.60 10.84
C GLU A 29 26.84 -13.31 11.27
N LYS A 30 26.42 -12.51 10.29
CA LYS A 30 25.43 -11.45 10.55
C LYS A 30 24.15 -12.20 10.82
N THR A 31 23.94 -12.60 12.07
CA THR A 31 22.61 -12.85 12.61
C THR A 31 21.75 -11.68 12.16
N ILE A 32 20.85 -11.96 11.23
CA ILE A 32 19.85 -10.98 10.77
C ILE A 32 19.12 -10.54 12.04
N PRO A 33 19.03 -9.22 12.36
CA PRO A 33 18.34 -8.78 13.56
C PRO A 33 16.85 -9.13 13.44
N VAL A 34 16.45 -10.28 13.99
CA VAL A 34 15.07 -10.80 13.88
C VAL A 34 14.10 -9.89 14.63
N GLU A 35 14.53 -9.24 15.73
CA GLU A 35 13.67 -8.33 16.49
C GLU A 35 13.20 -7.13 15.66
N GLU A 36 14.08 -6.44 14.92
CA GLU A 36 13.69 -5.27 14.12
C GLU A 36 12.71 -5.65 13.00
N GLU A 37 12.88 -6.84 12.41
CA GLU A 37 11.99 -7.36 11.37
C GLU A 37 10.62 -7.75 11.95
N LEU A 38 10.59 -8.32 13.16
CA LEU A 38 9.37 -8.71 13.85
C LEU A 38 8.56 -7.47 14.30
N GLU A 39 9.21 -6.44 14.83
CA GLU A 39 8.55 -5.17 15.19
C GLU A 39 7.97 -4.47 13.96
N ALA A 40 8.72 -4.43 12.86
CA ALA A 40 8.23 -3.86 11.60
C ALA A 40 7.06 -4.65 11.02
N HIS A 41 7.06 -5.98 11.18
CA HIS A 41 5.94 -6.84 10.79
C HIS A 41 4.71 -6.58 11.65
N GLN A 42 4.88 -6.51 12.98
CA GLN A 42 3.79 -6.24 13.91
C GLN A 42 3.12 -4.90 13.62
N LYS A 43 3.92 -3.84 13.44
CA LYS A 43 3.41 -2.52 13.10
C LYS A 43 2.57 -2.51 11.81
N LYS A 44 3.02 -3.25 10.78
CA LYS A 44 2.24 -3.38 9.54
C LYS A 44 0.92 -4.09 9.76
N ASN A 45 0.90 -5.12 10.60
CA ASN A 45 -0.33 -5.84 10.93
C ASN A 45 -1.32 -4.93 11.65
N ASP A 46 -0.85 -4.11 12.59
CA ASP A 46 -1.66 -3.13 13.29
C ASP A 46 -2.21 -2.05 12.33
N ASP A 47 -1.39 -1.59 11.38
CA ASP A 47 -1.82 -0.68 10.31
C ASP A 47 -2.92 -1.29 9.42
N PHE A 48 -2.85 -2.60 9.14
CA PHE A 48 -3.89 -3.31 8.39
C PHE A 48 -5.21 -3.39 9.17
N ILE A 49 -5.16 -3.76 10.44
CA ILE A 49 -6.34 -3.80 11.33
C ILE A 49 -6.99 -2.41 11.40
N LEU A 50 -6.17 -1.36 11.51
CA LEU A 50 -6.67 0.00 11.53
C LEU A 50 -7.35 0.39 10.21
N MET A 51 -6.80 -0.02 9.07
CA MET A 51 -7.40 0.22 7.76
C MET A 51 -8.74 -0.52 7.62
N GLU A 52 -8.84 -1.77 8.08
CA GLU A 52 -10.09 -2.54 8.10
C GLU A 52 -11.18 -1.80 8.88
N HIS A 53 -10.86 -1.35 10.10
CA HIS A 53 -11.80 -0.54 10.89
C HIS A 53 -12.17 0.79 10.22
N ALA A 54 -11.23 1.44 9.52
CA ALA A 54 -11.53 2.66 8.79
C ALA A 54 -12.46 2.40 7.57
N MET A 55 -12.27 1.27 6.89
CA MET A 55 -13.13 0.82 5.79
C MET A 55 -14.54 0.50 6.25
N ASP A 56 -14.71 -0.08 7.44
CA ASP A 56 -16.06 -0.32 8.00
C ASP A 56 -16.76 0.97 8.41
N LYS A 57 -16.01 1.95 8.94
CA LYS A 57 -16.57 3.24 9.39
C LYS A 57 -16.93 4.21 8.26
N ILE A 58 -16.41 4.02 7.04
CA ILE A 58 -16.69 4.96 5.93
C ILE A 58 -18.14 4.89 5.43
N GLY A 59 -18.77 3.73 5.58
CA GLY A 59 -20.15 3.46 5.16
C GLY A 59 -20.36 3.40 3.64
N GLU A 60 -21.59 3.08 3.25
CA GLU A 60 -22.03 3.02 1.86
C GLU A 60 -22.45 4.41 1.31
N PRO A 61 -22.32 4.66 0.00
CA PRO A 61 -21.80 3.76 -1.05
C PRO A 61 -20.26 3.73 -1.13
N CYS A 62 -19.56 4.44 -0.23
CA CYS A 62 -18.12 4.64 -0.36
C CYS A 62 -17.29 3.37 -0.16
N LYS A 63 -17.69 2.48 0.74
CA LYS A 63 -17.02 1.19 0.96
C LYS A 63 -17.07 0.36 -0.32
N SER A 64 -18.27 0.03 -0.80
CA SER A 64 -18.45 -0.76 -2.01
C SER A 64 -17.78 -0.13 -3.24
N LEU A 65 -17.81 1.20 -3.37
CA LEU A 65 -17.22 1.90 -4.50
C LEU A 65 -15.68 1.81 -4.51
N LEU A 66 -15.03 1.89 -3.35
CA LEU A 66 -13.59 1.72 -3.24
C LEU A 66 -13.19 0.26 -3.45
N GLU A 67 -13.99 -0.69 -2.98
CA GLU A 67 -13.76 -2.13 -3.21
C GLU A 67 -13.86 -2.50 -4.70
N ALA A 68 -14.89 -2.00 -5.38
CA ALA A 68 -15.08 -2.18 -6.82
C ALA A 68 -13.85 -1.71 -7.63
N TYR A 69 -13.24 -0.59 -7.23
CA TYR A 69 -12.08 -0.05 -7.93
C TYR A 69 -10.76 -0.72 -7.54
N TYR A 70 -10.47 -0.84 -6.24
CA TYR A 70 -9.16 -1.27 -5.77
C TYR A 70 -9.01 -2.78 -5.67
N PHE A 71 -10.07 -3.52 -5.36
CA PHE A 71 -10.02 -4.99 -5.25
C PHE A 71 -10.52 -5.66 -6.52
N GLN A 72 -11.71 -5.26 -7.01
CA GLN A 72 -12.31 -5.88 -8.20
C GLN A 72 -11.76 -5.33 -9.52
N LYS A 73 -10.94 -4.25 -9.46
CA LYS A 73 -10.30 -3.60 -10.61
C LYS A 73 -11.28 -3.16 -11.70
N LYS A 74 -12.54 -2.86 -11.35
CA LYS A 74 -13.53 -2.35 -12.30
C LYS A 74 -13.11 -0.98 -12.85
N SER A 75 -13.37 -0.76 -14.12
CA SER A 75 -13.19 0.52 -14.79
C SER A 75 -14.22 1.57 -14.31
N MET A 76 -13.93 2.86 -14.51
CA MET A 76 -14.87 3.93 -14.13
C MET A 76 -16.22 3.87 -14.87
N PRO A 77 -16.29 3.48 -16.15
CA PRO A 77 -17.57 3.22 -16.82
C PRO A 77 -18.38 2.09 -16.15
N GLU A 78 -17.77 0.94 -15.89
CA GLU A 78 -18.46 -0.19 -15.21
C GLU A 78 -18.94 0.19 -13.80
N ILE A 79 -18.16 1.01 -13.09
CA ILE A 79 -18.56 1.55 -11.78
C ILE A 79 -19.70 2.56 -11.94
N ALA A 80 -19.69 3.40 -12.98
CA ALA A 80 -20.79 4.31 -13.24
C ALA A 80 -22.10 3.55 -13.46
N ASP A 81 -22.07 2.52 -14.30
CA ASP A 81 -23.25 1.69 -14.58
C ASP A 81 -23.73 0.94 -13.33
N PHE A 82 -22.82 0.32 -12.58
CA PHE A 82 -23.17 -0.46 -11.40
C PHE A 82 -23.77 0.38 -10.26
N PHE A 83 -23.29 1.61 -10.06
CA PHE A 83 -23.77 2.51 -9.00
C PHE A 83 -24.82 3.52 -9.48
N GLY A 84 -25.20 3.50 -10.75
CA GLY A 84 -26.19 4.42 -11.33
C GLY A 84 -25.70 5.87 -11.45
N TYR A 85 -24.39 6.09 -11.65
CA TYR A 85 -23.87 7.43 -11.98
C TYR A 85 -24.10 7.75 -13.45
N THR A 86 -24.38 9.02 -13.74
CA THR A 86 -24.65 9.51 -15.10
C THR A 86 -23.48 9.34 -16.07
N ASN A 87 -22.24 9.31 -15.58
CA ASN A 87 -21.05 9.06 -16.39
C ASN A 87 -19.84 8.64 -15.52
N ALA A 88 -18.78 8.22 -16.19
CA ALA A 88 -17.51 7.80 -15.56
C ALA A 88 -16.81 8.92 -14.77
N ASP A 89 -17.00 10.20 -15.13
CA ASP A 89 -16.39 11.32 -14.42
C ASP A 89 -17.07 11.62 -13.08
N ASN A 90 -18.39 11.40 -13.00
CA ASN A 90 -19.13 11.45 -11.75
C ASN A 90 -18.67 10.33 -10.82
N ALA A 91 -18.52 9.10 -11.34
CA ALA A 91 -17.96 7.98 -10.58
C ALA A 91 -16.53 8.26 -10.09
N LYS A 92 -15.67 8.84 -10.94
CA LYS A 92 -14.29 9.22 -10.59
C LYS A 92 -14.25 10.28 -9.50
N THR A 93 -15.12 11.29 -9.59
CA THR A 93 -15.26 12.34 -8.59
C THR A 93 -15.74 11.78 -7.26
N GLN A 94 -16.73 10.88 -7.29
CA GLN A 94 -17.24 10.23 -6.09
C GLN A 94 -16.18 9.34 -5.44
N LYS A 95 -15.42 8.56 -6.23
CA LYS A 95 -14.26 7.80 -5.75
C LYS A 95 -13.25 8.67 -5.02
N TYR A 96 -12.92 9.82 -5.59
CA TYR A 96 -12.01 10.76 -4.95
C TYR A 96 -12.55 11.24 -3.60
N LYS A 97 -13.82 11.65 -3.53
CA LYS A 97 -14.47 12.07 -2.27
C LYS A 97 -14.44 10.95 -1.21
N CYS A 98 -14.78 9.72 -1.60
CA CYS A 98 -14.72 8.56 -0.72
C CYS A 98 -13.29 8.30 -0.24
N LEU A 99 -12.29 8.34 -1.12
CA LEU A 99 -10.89 8.14 -0.72
C LEU A 99 -10.41 9.22 0.26
N VAL A 100 -10.80 10.48 0.06
CA VAL A 100 -10.47 11.58 0.99
C VAL A 100 -11.15 11.35 2.35
N ARG A 101 -12.41 10.90 2.37
CA ARG A 101 -13.11 10.54 3.60
C ARG A 101 -12.42 9.38 4.33
N LEU A 102 -12.02 8.33 3.62
CA LEU A 102 -11.27 7.20 4.18
C LEU A 102 -9.98 7.67 4.86
N LYS A 103 -9.20 8.49 4.14
CA LYS A 103 -7.95 9.06 4.67
C LYS A 103 -8.19 9.81 5.98
N LYS A 104 -9.24 10.63 6.05
CA LYS A 104 -9.58 11.36 7.30
C LYS A 104 -9.87 10.39 8.46
N ILE A 105 -10.65 9.33 8.23
CA ILE A 105 -11.00 8.35 9.27
C ILE A 105 -9.77 7.56 9.72
N PHE A 106 -8.94 7.13 8.77
CA PHE A 106 -7.71 6.40 9.04
C PHE A 106 -6.73 7.24 9.84
N PHE A 107 -6.38 8.45 9.35
CA PHE A 107 -5.38 9.30 10.00
C PHE A 107 -5.86 9.91 11.33
N ALA A 108 -7.17 10.00 11.56
CA ALA A 108 -7.69 10.38 12.88
C ALA A 108 -7.35 9.33 13.95
N GLN A 109 -7.31 8.05 13.59
CA GLN A 109 -6.99 6.96 14.52
C GLN A 109 -5.48 6.66 14.52
N TYR A 110 -4.81 6.76 13.37
CA TYR A 110 -3.37 6.52 13.24
C TYR A 110 -2.53 7.47 14.11
N LYS A 111 -2.96 8.74 14.25
CA LYS A 111 -2.30 9.71 15.14
C LYS A 111 -2.51 9.45 16.63
N ASN A 112 -3.51 8.64 17.00
CA ASN A 112 -3.80 8.32 18.40
C ASN A 112 -3.03 7.08 18.90
N GLY A 113 -2.40 6.33 18.00
CA GLY A 113 -1.59 5.14 18.32
C GLY A 113 -0.10 5.27 17.95
N ALA A 114 0.36 6.47 17.58
CA ALA A 114 1.74 6.78 17.25
C ALA A 114 2.43 7.58 18.36
#